data_AF-A0A061P4G3-F1
#
_entry.id   AF-A0A061P4G3-F1
#
_cell.length_a   1.000
_cell.length_b   1.000
_cell.length_c   1.000
_cell.angle_alpha   90.00
_cell.angle_beta   90.00
_cell.angle_gamma   90.00
#
_symmetry.space_group_name_H-M   'P 1'
#
loop_
_entity.id
_entity.type
_entity.pdbx_description
1 polymer ?
#
loop_
_entity_poly.entity_id
_entity_poly.type
_entity_poly.pdbx_seq_one_letter_code
_entity_poly.pdbx_strand_id
1 'polypeptide(L)'
;MQLMDERAAYLVSRHLLAFFKHIDTPRAAAFIKGEQLRQSNMGINTDTTIDQQILTMCDELSLYACLNRPGVQKKDEFPWFKNGFSSRFSFLDDQIVQAHWHDERRIVLDPFPLLETTRYPLHSFHLQKEIVFTDGLKAAWNHAKMEKNIVTFMKASEA
;
A
#
# COMPACT_ATOMS: atom_id res chain seq x y z
N MET A 1 -14.42 19.19 -13.19
CA MET A 1 -15.37 18.06 -13.03
C MET A 1 -14.56 16.80 -13.22
N GLN A 2 -14.12 16.20 -12.11
CA GLN A 2 -13.31 14.98 -12.13
C GLN A 2 -14.27 13.84 -12.51
N LEU A 3 -14.08 13.19 -13.66
CA LEU A 3 -14.84 11.98 -13.97
C LEU A 3 -14.61 11.01 -12.81
N MET A 4 -15.65 10.71 -12.04
CA MET A 4 -15.61 9.58 -11.13
C MET A 4 -15.56 8.34 -12.02
N ASP A 5 -14.41 7.68 -12.04
CA ASP A 5 -14.26 6.38 -12.66
C ASP A 5 -14.98 5.35 -11.77
N GLU A 6 -16.14 4.88 -12.22
CA GLU A 6 -16.97 3.89 -11.51
C GLU A 6 -16.17 2.62 -11.20
N ARG A 7 -15.27 2.19 -12.09
CA ARG A 7 -14.40 1.04 -11.89
C ARG A 7 -13.40 1.31 -10.77
N ALA A 8 -12.76 2.48 -10.78
CA ALA A 8 -11.86 2.87 -9.68
C ALA A 8 -12.62 2.92 -8.33
N ALA A 9 -13.82 3.50 -8.31
CA ALA A 9 -14.63 3.58 -7.10
C ALA A 9 -15.02 2.18 -6.58
N TYR A 10 -15.35 1.26 -7.48
CA TYR A 10 -15.65 -0.14 -7.16
C TYR A 10 -14.44 -0.88 -6.59
N LEU A 11 -13.26 -0.74 -7.22
CA LEU A 11 -12.01 -1.34 -6.75
C LEU A 11 -11.62 -0.85 -5.36
N VAL A 12 -11.72 0.47 -5.11
CA VAL A 12 -11.50 1.04 -3.78
C VAL A 12 -12.50 0.48 -2.77
N SER A 13 -13.77 0.28 -3.17
CA SER A 13 -14.77 -0.35 -2.29
C SER A 13 -14.35 -1.73 -1.83
N ARG A 14 -13.96 -2.57 -2.79
CA ARG A 14 -13.54 -3.95 -2.54
C ARG A 14 -12.27 -4.00 -1.72
N HIS A 15 -11.32 -3.13 -2.01
CA HIS A 15 -10.07 -3.01 -1.24
C HIS A 15 -10.35 -2.60 0.21
N LEU A 16 -11.19 -1.59 0.44
CA LEU A 16 -11.56 -1.15 1.79
C LEU A 16 -12.24 -2.26 2.61
N LEU A 17 -13.15 -3.02 2.00
CA LEU A 17 -13.79 -4.16 2.66
C LEU A 17 -12.78 -5.20 3.19
N ALA A 18 -11.63 -5.37 2.52
CA ALA A 18 -10.63 -6.35 2.93
C ALA A 18 -10.07 -6.08 4.33
N PHE A 19 -9.97 -4.80 4.74
CA PHE A 19 -9.49 -4.42 6.09
C PHE A 19 -10.45 -4.82 7.22
N PHE A 20 -11.74 -5.04 6.93
CA PHE A 20 -12.76 -5.34 7.94
C PHE A 20 -13.08 -6.82 8.09
N LYS A 21 -12.44 -7.73 7.32
CA LYS A 21 -12.73 -9.17 7.33
C LYS A 21 -12.64 -9.83 8.71
N HIS A 22 -11.84 -9.27 9.61
CA HIS A 22 -11.61 -9.81 10.96
C HIS A 22 -12.06 -8.86 12.08
N ILE A 23 -12.85 -7.83 11.75
CA ILE A 23 -13.33 -6.84 12.72
C ILE A 23 -14.82 -7.09 12.98
N ASP A 24 -15.13 -7.69 14.12
CA ASP A 24 -16.51 -7.96 14.54
C ASP A 24 -17.03 -6.87 15.49
N THR A 25 -17.54 -5.78 14.91
CA THR A 25 -18.20 -4.71 15.67
C THR A 25 -19.45 -4.23 14.92
N PRO A 26 -20.47 -3.68 15.61
CA PRO A 26 -21.65 -3.13 14.95
C PRO A 26 -21.31 -2.05 13.89
N ARG A 27 -20.27 -1.26 14.13
CA ARG A 27 -19.79 -0.24 13.18
C ARG A 27 -19.16 -0.87 11.95
N ALA A 28 -18.33 -1.89 12.12
CA ALA A 28 -17.75 -2.64 11.00
C ALA A 28 -18.84 -3.33 10.16
N ALA A 29 -19.82 -3.97 10.82
CA ALA A 29 -20.96 -4.59 10.13
C ALA A 29 -21.77 -3.56 9.32
N ALA A 30 -22.03 -2.38 9.88
CA ALA A 30 -22.71 -1.29 9.17
C ALA A 30 -21.91 -0.79 7.96
N PHE A 31 -20.59 -0.62 8.11
CA PHE A 31 -19.70 -0.23 7.02
C PHE A 31 -19.69 -1.28 5.90
N ILE A 32 -19.51 -2.55 6.25
CA ILE A 32 -19.50 -3.66 5.29
C ILE A 32 -20.80 -3.70 4.48
N LYS A 33 -21.95 -3.58 5.15
CA LYS A 33 -23.26 -3.54 4.49
C LYS A 33 -23.38 -2.34 3.54
N GLY A 34 -22.87 -1.18 3.94
CA GLY A 34 -22.86 0.03 3.11
C GLY A 34 -22.04 -0.14 1.83
N GLU A 35 -20.83 -0.69 1.93
CA GLU A 35 -19.97 -0.94 0.78
C GLU A 35 -20.52 -2.03 -0.15
N GLN A 36 -21.15 -3.09 0.40
CA GLN A 36 -21.83 -4.10 -0.41
C GLN A 36 -23.00 -3.51 -1.21
N LEU A 37 -23.80 -2.64 -0.59
CA LEU A 37 -24.88 -1.93 -1.28
C LEU A 37 -24.33 -0.97 -2.35
N ARG A 38 -23.22 -0.28 -2.06
CA ARG A 38 -22.56 0.59 -3.04
C ARG A 38 -22.08 -0.21 -4.25
N GLN A 39 -21.46 -1.36 -4.03
CA GLN A 39 -20.99 -2.25 -5.08
C GLN A 39 -22.13 -2.78 -5.95
N SER A 40 -23.26 -3.20 -5.35
CA SER A 40 -24.43 -3.67 -6.12
C SER A 40 -25.04 -2.57 -6.99
N ASN A 41 -25.03 -1.33 -6.52
CA ASN A 41 -25.59 -0.19 -7.25
C ASN A 41 -24.73 0.26 -8.44
N MET A 42 -23.43 -0.09 -8.45
CA MET A 42 -22.51 0.28 -9.54
C MET A 42 -22.63 -0.61 -10.78
N GLY A 43 -23.26 -1.78 -10.69
CA GLY A 43 -23.54 -2.63 -11.85
C GLY A 43 -22.30 -3.11 -12.63
N ILE A 44 -21.12 -3.14 -12.01
CA ILE A 44 -19.89 -3.62 -12.66
C ILE A 44 -19.94 -5.13 -12.82
N ASN A 45 -20.07 -5.58 -14.08
CA ASN A 45 -20.19 -6.99 -14.45
C ASN A 45 -18.90 -7.56 -15.09
N THR A 46 -17.85 -6.74 -15.21
CA THR A 46 -16.54 -7.16 -15.75
C THR A 46 -15.69 -7.81 -14.67
N ASP A 47 -14.86 -8.78 -15.05
CA ASP A 47 -13.84 -9.31 -14.14
C ASP A 47 -12.83 -8.20 -13.76
N THR A 48 -12.69 -7.99 -12.46
CA THR A 48 -11.81 -6.98 -11.85
C THR A 48 -10.72 -7.62 -10.99
N THR A 49 -10.53 -8.94 -11.10
CA THR A 49 -9.61 -9.70 -10.26
C THR A 49 -8.18 -9.20 -10.40
N ILE A 50 -7.71 -9.02 -11.64
CA ILE A 50 -6.35 -8.53 -11.90
C ILE A 50 -6.17 -7.08 -11.45
N ASP A 51 -7.15 -6.21 -11.65
CA ASP A 51 -7.05 -4.81 -11.18
C ASP A 51 -6.99 -4.75 -9.65
N GLN A 52 -7.75 -5.62 -8.97
CA GLN A 52 -7.75 -5.71 -7.52
C GLN A 52 -6.41 -6.21 -6.99
N GLN A 53 -5.77 -7.17 -7.67
CA GLN A 53 -4.42 -7.63 -7.36
C GLN A 53 -3.39 -6.53 -7.57
N ILE A 54 -3.48 -5.78 -8.68
CA ILE A 54 -2.60 -4.64 -8.95
C ILE A 54 -2.76 -3.56 -7.87
N LEU A 55 -4.00 -3.17 -7.54
CA LEU A 55 -4.27 -2.19 -6.49
C LEU A 55 -3.69 -2.62 -5.15
N THR A 56 -3.87 -3.89 -4.79
CA THR A 56 -3.39 -4.45 -3.53
C THR A 56 -1.86 -4.49 -3.49
N MET A 57 -1.21 -4.95 -4.56
CA MET A 57 0.26 -4.94 -4.68
C MET A 57 0.83 -3.51 -4.58
N CYS A 58 0.20 -2.53 -5.22
CA CYS A 58 0.61 -1.13 -5.12
C CYS A 58 0.48 -0.58 -3.69
N ASP A 59 -0.61 -0.91 -2.99
CA ASP A 59 -0.78 -0.58 -1.57
C ASP A 59 0.31 -1.23 -0.72
N GLU A 60 0.54 -2.54 -0.88
CA GLU A 60 1.56 -3.31 -0.16
C GLU A 60 2.98 -2.76 -0.39
N LEU A 61 3.35 -2.43 -1.64
CA LEU A 61 4.64 -1.81 -1.98
C LEU A 61 4.81 -0.47 -1.26
N SER A 62 3.77 0.37 -1.26
CA SER A 62 3.81 1.69 -0.63
C SER A 62 3.93 1.58 0.89
N LEU A 63 3.15 0.70 1.52
CA LEU A 63 3.18 0.45 2.96
C LEU A 63 4.51 -0.18 3.38
N TYR A 64 5.04 -1.11 2.58
CA TYR A 64 6.34 -1.71 2.85
C TYR A 64 7.45 -0.65 2.90
N ALA A 65 7.45 0.28 1.94
CA ALA A 65 8.42 1.37 1.91
C ALA A 65 8.25 2.38 3.06
N CYS A 66 7.01 2.57 3.55
CA CYS A 66 6.70 3.58 4.58
C CYS A 66 6.75 3.07 6.02
N LEU A 67 6.39 1.81 6.27
CA LEU A 67 6.27 1.25 7.62
C LEU A 67 7.60 0.67 8.14
N ASN A 68 8.48 0.26 7.23
CA ASN A 68 9.80 -0.23 7.58
C ASN A 68 10.80 0.92 7.69
N ARG A 69 11.73 0.83 8.64
CA ARG A 69 12.91 1.69 8.61
C ARG A 69 13.73 1.36 7.35
N PRO A 70 14.20 2.34 6.57
CA PRO A 70 15.07 2.06 5.45
C PRO A 70 16.32 1.26 5.86
N GLY A 71 16.72 0.27 5.06
CA GLY A 71 17.84 -0.62 5.36
C GLY A 71 17.60 -1.65 6.48
N VAL A 72 16.36 -1.81 6.96
CA VAL A 72 16.04 -2.78 8.01
C VAL A 72 16.31 -4.22 7.53
N GLN A 73 16.83 -5.04 8.44
CA GLN A 73 17.01 -6.47 8.18
C GLN A 73 15.67 -7.19 8.12
N LYS A 74 15.56 -8.22 7.28
CA LYS A 74 14.30 -8.96 7.04
C LYS A 74 13.58 -9.41 8.32
N LYS A 75 14.34 -9.87 9.32
CA LYS A 75 13.82 -10.32 10.62
C LYS A 75 13.19 -9.20 11.47
N ASP A 76 13.60 -7.96 11.23
CA ASP A 76 13.23 -6.76 11.99
C ASP A 76 12.19 -5.90 11.24
N GLU A 77 11.76 -6.34 10.05
CA GLU A 77 10.67 -5.72 9.29
C GLU A 77 9.34 -5.75 10.06
N PHE A 78 8.43 -4.88 9.64
CA PHE A 78 7.06 -4.84 10.08
C PHE A 78 6.41 -6.24 9.90
N PRO A 79 5.71 -6.78 10.91
CA PRO A 79 5.30 -8.19 10.94
C PRO A 79 4.58 -8.70 9.69
N TRP A 80 3.78 -7.86 9.05
CA TRP A 80 2.98 -8.22 7.88
C TRP A 80 3.82 -8.58 6.64
N PHE A 81 5.04 -8.05 6.55
CA PHE A 81 5.88 -8.19 5.35
C PHE A 81 6.98 -9.24 5.47
N LYS A 82 7.18 -9.81 6.66
CA LYS A 82 8.22 -10.84 6.89
C LYS A 82 8.07 -12.06 5.98
N ASN A 83 6.86 -12.34 5.54
CA ASN A 83 6.54 -13.49 4.68
C ASN A 83 6.21 -13.09 3.22
N GLY A 84 6.50 -11.85 2.83
CA GLY A 84 6.22 -11.33 1.48
C GLY A 84 4.81 -10.75 1.33
N PHE A 85 4.48 -10.37 0.09
CA PHE A 85 3.20 -9.75 -0.26
C PHE A 85 2.10 -10.78 -0.49
N SER A 86 0.86 -10.39 -0.22
CA SER A 86 -0.30 -11.27 -0.34
C SER A 86 -0.75 -11.48 -1.79
N SER A 87 -0.49 -10.50 -2.65
CA SER A 87 -0.86 -10.54 -4.07
C SER A 87 -0.03 -11.57 -4.84
N ARG A 88 -0.70 -12.45 -5.59
CA ARG A 88 -0.10 -13.45 -6.48
C ARG A 88 -0.51 -13.19 -7.91
N PHE A 89 0.44 -13.36 -8.82
CA PHE A 89 0.20 -13.14 -10.24
C PHE A 89 0.63 -14.37 -11.04
N SER A 90 -0.21 -14.75 -12.00
CA SER A 90 0.07 -15.91 -12.87
C SER A 90 1.32 -15.72 -13.72
N PHE A 91 1.66 -14.48 -14.10
CA PHE A 91 2.90 -14.18 -14.82
C PHE A 91 4.17 -14.31 -13.94
N LEU A 92 4.01 -14.56 -12.64
CA LEU A 92 5.07 -14.89 -11.68
C LEU A 92 4.92 -16.32 -11.16
N ASP A 93 4.25 -17.21 -11.90
CA ASP A 93 3.96 -18.58 -11.51
C ASP A 93 3.28 -18.70 -10.12
N ASP A 94 2.45 -17.70 -9.77
CA ASP A 94 1.77 -17.57 -8.48
C ASP A 94 2.69 -17.62 -7.25
N GLN A 95 3.98 -17.32 -7.45
CA GLN A 95 4.96 -17.20 -6.38
C GLN A 95 4.68 -15.99 -5.49
N ILE A 96 5.06 -16.09 -4.23
CA ILE A 96 4.98 -14.98 -3.28
C ILE A 96 6.13 -14.02 -3.56
N VAL A 97 5.81 -12.77 -3.86
CA VAL A 97 6.81 -11.71 -3.97
C VAL A 97 7.39 -11.39 -2.59
N GLN A 98 8.65 -11.73 -2.40
CA GLN A 98 9.44 -11.33 -1.23
C GLN A 98 10.06 -9.96 -1.48
N ALA A 99 9.98 -9.10 -0.47
CA ALA A 99 10.70 -7.84 -0.45
C ALA A 99 11.77 -7.87 0.63
N HIS A 100 12.91 -7.22 0.42
CA HIS A 100 13.82 -6.87 1.51
C HIS A 100 14.52 -5.55 1.21
N TRP A 101 14.87 -4.79 2.24
CA TRP A 101 15.73 -3.64 2.07
C TRP A 101 17.17 -4.11 1.84
N HIS A 102 17.76 -3.70 0.72
CA HIS A 102 19.17 -3.93 0.45
C HIS A 102 20.03 -2.84 1.12
N ASP A 103 19.56 -1.60 1.10
CA ASP A 103 20.14 -0.47 1.84
C ASP A 103 19.05 0.58 2.16
N GLU A 104 19.43 1.81 2.52
CA GLU A 104 18.49 2.88 2.88
C GLU A 104 17.63 3.42 1.71
N ARG A 105 17.88 3.00 0.47
CA ARG A 105 17.21 3.54 -0.73
C ARG A 105 16.74 2.47 -1.70
N ARG A 106 17.23 1.24 -1.59
CA ARG A 106 16.97 0.15 -2.52
C ARG A 106 16.22 -0.98 -1.84
N ILE A 107 15.11 -1.38 -2.45
CA ILE A 107 14.28 -2.52 -2.06
C ILE A 107 14.37 -3.55 -3.18
N VAL A 108 14.78 -4.76 -2.82
CA VAL A 108 14.81 -5.89 -3.74
C VAL A 108 13.46 -6.60 -3.68
N LEU A 109 12.90 -6.92 -4.84
CA LEU A 109 11.70 -7.76 -4.99
C LEU A 109 12.05 -9.06 -5.73
N ASP A 110 11.58 -10.19 -5.21
CA ASP A 110 11.81 -11.50 -5.80
C ASP A 110 10.60 -12.46 -5.60
N PRO A 111 9.96 -12.96 -6.67
CA PRO A 111 10.20 -12.58 -8.07
C PRO A 111 9.79 -11.13 -8.33
N PHE A 112 10.30 -10.54 -9.41
CA PHE A 112 10.14 -9.11 -9.67
C PHE A 112 8.83 -8.82 -10.43
N PRO A 113 7.86 -8.09 -9.84
CA PRO A 113 6.53 -7.91 -10.43
C PRO A 113 6.43 -6.75 -11.42
N LEU A 114 7.49 -5.97 -11.62
CA LEU A 114 7.50 -4.80 -12.50
C LEU A 114 8.25 -5.09 -13.80
N LEU A 115 8.05 -4.26 -14.83
CA LEU A 115 8.76 -4.40 -16.10
C LEU A 115 10.27 -4.16 -15.93
N GLU A 116 10.61 -3.13 -15.16
CA GLU A 116 11.98 -2.68 -14.95
C GLU A 116 12.16 -2.04 -13.56
N THR A 117 13.43 -1.87 -13.18
CA THR A 117 13.80 -1.18 -11.95
C THR A 117 13.22 0.22 -11.92
N THR A 118 12.42 0.48 -10.89
CA THR A 118 11.56 1.65 -10.82
C THR A 118 11.97 2.52 -9.65
N ARG A 119 12.18 3.81 -9.92
CA ARG A 119 12.48 4.84 -8.91
C ARG A 119 11.21 5.60 -8.58
N TYR A 120 10.79 5.54 -7.32
CA TYR A 120 9.59 6.20 -6.85
C TYR A 120 9.93 7.32 -5.86
N PRO A 121 9.44 8.56 -6.08
CA PRO A 121 9.60 9.64 -5.12
C PRO A 121 8.64 9.45 -3.94
N LEU A 122 9.19 9.20 -2.76
CA LEU A 122 8.46 9.17 -1.51
C LEU A 122 8.45 10.57 -0.91
N HIS A 123 7.26 11.17 -0.82
CA HIS A 123 7.06 12.44 -0.11
C HIS A 123 6.79 12.14 1.36
N SER A 124 7.70 12.58 2.23
CA SER A 124 7.57 12.46 3.67
C SER A 124 7.44 13.83 4.32
N PHE A 125 6.72 13.88 5.43
CA PHE A 125 6.59 15.07 6.26
C PHE A 125 7.08 14.72 7.66
N HIS A 126 8.05 15.48 8.17
CA HIS A 126 8.50 15.32 9.53
C HIS A 126 7.69 16.23 10.46
N LEU A 127 7.01 15.63 11.43
CA LEU A 127 6.25 16.33 12.46
C LEU A 127 6.92 16.13 13.81
N GLN A 128 7.31 17.21 14.47
CA GLN A 128 7.80 17.16 15.84
C GLN A 128 6.64 16.83 16.78
N LYS A 129 6.80 15.77 17.57
CA LYS A 129 5.75 15.31 18.49
C LYS A 129 5.41 16.38 19.51
N GLU A 130 6.40 17.11 19.97
CA GLU A 130 6.30 18.19 20.94
C GLU A 130 5.30 19.25 20.44
N ILE A 131 5.45 19.73 19.19
CA ILE A 131 4.55 20.71 18.57
C ILE A 131 3.14 20.12 18.40
N VAL A 132 3.03 18.85 17.98
CA VAL A 132 1.73 18.19 17.85
C VAL A 132 0.99 18.15 19.19
N PHE A 133 1.71 17.92 20.29
CA PHE A 133 1.14 17.87 21.64
C PHE A 133 0.78 19.24 22.20
N THR A 134 1.61 20.27 21.96
CA THR A 134 1.37 21.61 22.52
C THR A 134 0.40 22.45 21.69
N ASP A 135 0.54 22.40 20.36
CA ASP A 135 -0.11 23.35 19.44
C ASP A 135 -1.15 22.66 18.53
N GLY A 136 -1.18 21.32 18.57
CA GLY A 136 -2.09 20.47 17.80
C GLY A 136 -1.55 20.09 16.42
N LEU A 137 -2.15 19.04 15.85
CA LEU A 137 -1.73 18.46 14.57
C LEU A 137 -1.76 19.47 13.42
N LYS A 138 -2.77 20.35 13.37
CA LYS A 138 -2.92 21.36 12.32
C LYS A 138 -1.75 22.36 12.33
N ALA A 139 -1.35 22.83 13.52
CA ALA A 139 -0.24 23.75 13.66
C ALA A 139 1.08 23.07 13.24
N ALA A 140 1.34 21.88 13.75
CA ALA A 140 2.52 21.09 13.37
C ALA A 140 2.59 20.84 11.85
N TRP A 141 1.45 20.52 11.22
CA TRP A 141 1.37 20.30 9.77
C TRP A 141 1.70 21.55 8.96
N ASN A 142 1.20 22.73 9.37
CA ASN A 142 1.48 23.98 8.67
C ASN A 142 2.97 24.36 8.67
N HIS A 143 3.73 23.87 9.65
CA HIS A 143 5.17 24.07 9.74
C HIS A 143 6.00 22.92 9.13
N ALA A 144 5.36 21.81 8.78
CA ALA A 144 6.02 20.64 8.24
C ALA A 144 6.61 20.96 6.87
N LYS A 145 7.88 20.59 6.69
CA LYS A 145 8.53 20.65 5.38
C LYS A 145 8.41 19.28 4.71
N MET A 146 8.02 19.30 3.45
CA MET A 146 8.05 18.11 2.61
C MET A 146 9.49 17.76 2.31
N GLU A 147 9.85 16.51 2.55
CA GLU A 147 11.11 15.91 2.15
C GLU A 147 10.84 14.90 1.04
N LYS A 148 11.66 14.94 0.00
CA LYS A 148 11.56 14.04 -1.13
C LYS A 148 12.67 13.01 -1.06
N ASN A 149 12.32 11.81 -0.67
CA ASN A 149 13.20 10.65 -0.71
C ASN A 149 12.93 9.86 -1.99
N ILE A 150 13.92 9.14 -2.51
CA ILE A 150 13.72 8.25 -3.66
C ILE A 150 13.98 6.83 -3.19
N VAL A 151 12.96 6.00 -3.35
CA VAL A 151 13.04 4.55 -3.14
C VAL A 151 13.14 3.89 -4.51
N THR A 152 14.01 2.91 -4.63
CA THR A 152 14.22 2.14 -5.86
C THR A 152 13.78 0.70 -5.63
N PHE A 153 12.81 0.24 -6.39
CA PHE A 153 12.41 -1.17 -6.44
C PHE A 153 13.19 -1.86 -7.56
N MET A 154 13.94 -2.90 -7.23
CA MET A 154 14.85 -3.57 -8.17
C MET A 154 14.82 -5.09 -8.06
N LYS A 155 15.35 -5.75 -9.09
CA LYS A 155 15.50 -7.21 -9.15
C LYS A 155 16.62 -7.68 -8.24
N ALA A 156 16.52 -8.92 -7.75
CA ALA A 156 17.59 -9.53 -6.96
C ALA A 156 18.93 -9.64 -7.74
N SER A 157 18.87 -9.82 -9.06
CA SER A 157 20.05 -9.85 -9.93
C SER A 157 20.78 -8.50 -10.07
N GLU A 158 20.17 -7.41 -9.63
CA GLU A 158 20.71 -6.05 -9.71
C GLU A 158 21.17 -5.50 -8.35
N ALA A 159 21.16 -6.35 -7.32
CA ALA A 159 21.53 -6.02 -5.95
C ALA A 159 23.04 -5.98 -5.72
#